data_AF-A0A1H6A5M7-F1
#
_entry.id   AF-A0A1H6A5M7-F1
#
_cell.length_a   1.000
_cell.length_b   1.000
_cell.length_c   1.000
_cell.angle_alpha   90.00
_cell.angle_beta   90.00
_cell.angle_gamma   90.00
#
_symmetry.space_group_name_H-M   'P 1'
#
loop_
_entity.id
_entity.type
_entity.pdbx_description
1 polymer ?
#
loop_
_entity_poly.entity_id
_entity_poly.type
_entity_poly.pdbx_seq_one_letter_code
_entity_poly.pdbx_strand_id
1 'polypeptide(L)' 'MNLVKLGVKKSKAWEWANTRKGYWHIAKNFILNTTSTKERLRQAGYLFLSEHYQKVMIKT' A
#
# COMPACT_ATOMS: atom_id res chain seq x y z
N MET A 1 14.62 5.04 5.10
CA MET A 1 13.41 5.78 4.64
C MET A 1 12.69 4.99 3.55
N ASN A 2 11.77 4.10 3.92
CA ASN A 2 11.05 3.27 2.95
C ASN A 2 10.13 4.12 2.04
N LEU A 3 9.54 5.19 2.58
CA LEU A 3 8.71 6.13 1.81
C LEU A 3 9.51 6.88 0.71
N VAL A 4 10.78 7.22 0.96
CA VAL A 4 11.64 7.86 -0.05
C VAL A 4 11.99 6.90 -1.18
N LYS A 5 12.28 5.64 -0.85
CA LYS A 5 12.49 4.57 -1.85
C LYS A 5 11.24 4.35 -2.72
N LEU A 6 10.07 4.60 -2.13
CA LEU A 6 8.76 4.51 -2.79
C LEU A 6 8.40 5.77 -3.60
N GLY A 7 9.30 6.76 -3.72
CA GLY A 7 9.11 7.96 -4.56
C GLY A 7 8.47 9.15 -3.85
N VAL A 8 8.25 9.08 -2.53
CA VAL A 8 7.74 10.22 -1.76
C VAL A 8 8.84 11.25 -1.57
N LYS A 9 8.51 12.54 -1.78
CA LYS A 9 9.43 13.67 -1.53
C LYS A 9 10.02 13.56 -0.11
N LYS A 10 11.34 13.69 0.00
CA LYS A 10 12.10 13.52 1.27
C LYS A 10 11.50 14.31 2.45
N SER A 11 11.06 15.55 2.22
CA SER A 11 10.42 16.37 3.25
C SER A 11 9.12 15.77 3.78
N LYS A 12 8.22 15.34 2.88
CA LYS A 12 6.96 14.68 3.27
C LYS A 12 7.19 13.31 3.91
N ALA A 13 8.17 12.55 3.43
CA ALA A 13 8.50 11.27 4.02
C ALA A 13 8.94 11.40 5.50
N TRP A 14 9.64 12.49 5.84
CA TRP A 14 10.00 12.83 7.22
C TRP A 14 8.80 13.25 8.06
N GLU A 15 7.91 14.08 7.50
CA GLU A 15 6.66 14.47 8.17
C GLU A 15 5.79 13.24 8.48
N TRP A 16 5.65 12.33 7.53
CA TRP A 16 4.84 11.12 7.65
C TRP A 16 5.48 10.02 8.51
N ALA A 17 6.80 10.01 8.65
CA ALA A 17 7.47 9.10 9.57
C ALA A 17 7.32 9.56 11.04
N ASN A 18 7.21 10.87 11.27
CA ASN A 18 7.20 11.48 12.60
C ASN A 18 5.79 11.80 13.14
N THR A 19 4.73 11.33 12.48
CA THR A 19 3.36 11.54 12.97
C THR A 19 3.11 10.71 14.22
N ARG A 20 2.51 11.33 15.24
CA ARG A 20 2.03 10.65 16.47
C ARG A 20 0.68 9.95 16.32
N LYS A 21 0.12 9.90 15.10
CA LYS A 21 -1.12 9.15 14.84
C LYS A 21 -0.86 7.65 14.98
N GLY A 22 -1.78 6.93 15.63
CA GLY A 22 -1.66 5.48 15.79
C GLY A 22 -1.65 4.73 14.46
N TYR A 23 -1.07 3.53 14.46
CA TYR A 23 -0.90 2.70 13.25
C TYR A 23 -2.19 2.51 12.46
N TRP A 24 -3.32 2.23 13.13
CA TRP A 24 -4.61 2.05 12.46
C TRP A 24 -5.06 3.30 11.69
N HIS A 25 -4.84 4.48 12.29
CA HIS A 25 -5.14 5.75 11.64
C HIS A 25 -4.23 5.97 10.43
N ILE A 26 -2.94 5.65 10.52
CA ILE A 26 -2.00 5.81 9.40
C ILE A 26 -2.32 4.80 8.29
N ALA A 27 -2.72 3.57 8.64
CA ALA A 27 -2.99 2.52 7.68
C ALA A 27 -4.19 2.79 6.79
N LYS A 28 -5.24 3.42 7.36
CA LYS A 28 -6.42 3.88 6.61
C LYS A 28 -6.18 5.21 5.87
N ASN A 29 -5.08 5.91 6.15
CA ASN A 29 -4.83 7.24 5.61
C ASN A 29 -4.19 7.20 4.21
N PHE A 30 -4.27 8.33 3.54
CA PHE A 30 -3.67 8.62 2.23
C PHE A 30 -2.21 8.16 2.10
N ILE A 31 -1.43 8.14 3.19
CA ILE A 31 -0.01 7.76 3.18
C ILE A 31 0.18 6.31 2.68
N LEU A 32 -0.53 5.32 3.23
CA LEU A 32 -0.44 3.94 2.74
C LEU A 32 -1.12 3.79 1.38
N ASN A 33 -2.27 4.43 1.15
CA ASN A 33 -2.96 4.36 -0.15
C ASN A 33 -2.11 4.89 -1.31
N THR A 34 -1.28 5.90 -1.07
CA THR A 34 -0.42 6.50 -2.10
C THR A 34 0.87 5.71 -2.31
N THR A 35 1.37 5.06 -1.26
CA THR A 35 2.69 4.39 -1.30
C THR A 35 2.59 2.91 -1.64
N SER A 36 1.52 2.24 -1.21
CA SER A 36 1.26 0.82 -1.42
C SER A 36 0.20 0.63 -2.51
N THR A 37 0.55 0.98 -3.75
CA THR A 37 -0.34 0.80 -4.90
C THR A 37 -0.48 -0.68 -5.27
N LYS A 38 -1.61 -1.06 -5.90
CA LYS A 38 -1.89 -2.45 -6.29
C LYS A 38 -0.83 -3.00 -7.24
N GLU A 39 -0.28 -2.14 -8.10
CA GLU A 39 0.75 -2.48 -9.07
C GLU A 39 2.05 -2.90 -8.37
N ARG A 40 2.43 -2.19 -7.30
CA ARG A 40 3.63 -2.53 -6.50
C ARG A 40 3.45 -3.85 -5.76
N LEU A 41 2.25 -4.09 -5.24
CA LEU A 41 1.91 -5.37 -4.60
C LEU A 41 1.94 -6.52 -5.62
N ARG A 42 1.46 -6.32 -6.86
CA ARG A 42 1.61 -7.31 -7.93
C ARG A 42 3.08 -7.57 -8.28
N GLN A 43 3.89 -6.51 -8.41
CA GLN A 43 5.33 -6.65 -8.67
C GLN A 43 6.07 -7.39 -7.55
N ALA A 44 5.63 -7.23 -6.30
CA ALA A 44 6.17 -7.96 -5.16
C ALA A 44 5.67 -9.43 -5.08
N GLY A 45 4.83 -9.88 -6.01
CA GLY A 45 4.34 -11.26 -6.09
C GLY A 45 3.13 -11.57 -5.20
N TYR A 46 2.43 -10.54 -4.67
CA TYR A 46 1.22 -10.77 -3.89
C TYR A 46 0.06 -11.21 -4.78
N LEU A 47 -0.61 -12.29 -4.36
CA LEU A 47 -1.84 -12.76 -4.97
C LEU A 47 -3.03 -11.94 -4.44
N PHE A 48 -3.85 -11.40 -5.34
CA PHE A 48 -5.07 -10.72 -4.94
C PHE A 48 -6.19 -11.73 -4.76
N LEU A 49 -6.83 -11.73 -3.59
CA LEU A 49 -7.94 -12.63 -3.27
C LEU A 49 -9.06 -12.53 -4.31
N SER A 50 -9.37 -11.34 -4.81
CA SER A 50 -10.38 -11.14 -5.86
C SER A 50 -10.05 -11.86 -7.16
N GLU A 51 -8.77 -11.84 -7.58
CA GLU A 51 -8.33 -12.54 -8.80
C GLU A 51 -8.37 -14.04 -8.60
N HIS A 52 -7.91 -14.51 -7.44
CA HIS A 52 -7.96 -15.92 -7.10
C HIS A 52 -9.41 -16.43 -7.02
N TYR A 53 -10.28 -15.67 -6.38
CA TYR A 53 -11.70 -15.98 -6.26
C TYR A 53 -12.38 -16.06 -7.62
N GLN A 54 -12.13 -15.09 -8.52
CA GLN A 54 -12.66 -15.14 -9.90
C GLN A 54 -12.14 -16.31 -10.72
N LYS A 55 -10.89 -16.75 -10.48
CA LYS A 55 -10.31 -17.91 -11.17
C LYS A 55 -10.93 -19.23 -10.72
N VAL A 56 -11.24 -19.34 -9.43
CA VAL A 56 -11.81 -20.55 -8.82
C VAL A 56 -13.32 -20.60 -9.02
N MET A 57 -13.99 -19.44 -9.07
CA MET A 57 -15.41 -19.37 -9.37
C MET A 57 -15.63 -19.68 -10.85
N ILE A 58 -16.02 -20.92 -11.13
CA ILE A 58 -16.58 -21.31 -12.43
C ILE A 58 -17.81 -20.44 -12.64
N LYS A 59 -17.88 -19.72 -13.76
CA LYS A 59 -19.10 -19.01 -14.16
C LYS A 59 -20.17 -20.06 -14.44
N THR A 60 -21.01 -20.33 -13.45
CA THR A 60 -22.29 -21.01 -13.66
C THR A 60 -23.18 -20.14 -14.54
#